data_AF-A0A9P6XP27-F1
#
_entry.id   AF-A0A9P6XP27-F1
#
_cell.length_a   1.000
_cell.length_b   1.000
_cell.length_c   1.000
_cell.angle_alpha   90.00
_cell.angle_beta   90.00
_cell.angle_gamma   90.00
#
_symmetry.space_group_name_H-M   'P 1'
#
loop_
_entity.id
_entity.type
_entity.pdbx_description
1 polymer ?
#
loop_
_entity_poly.entity_id
_entity_poly.type
_entity_poly.pdbx_seq_one_letter_code
_entity_poly.pdbx_strand_id
1 'polypeptide(L)' 'MLPTYQVAPLLRSGELIELLPEFSLDELGIHAVYASRRQQPAIMRRFLDFLGECFASPAFQDLDWRPPGKENT' A
#
# COMPACT_ATOMS: atom_id res chain seq x y z
N MET A 1 1.62 17.13 -4.80
CA MET A 1 0.47 16.27 -4.43
C MET A 1 0.97 15.22 -3.47
N LEU A 2 0.26 15.02 -2.35
CA LEU A 2 0.61 14.04 -1.33
C LEU A 2 -0.22 12.76 -1.56
N PRO A 3 0.31 11.57 -1.26
CA PRO A 3 -0.47 10.33 -1.34
C PRO A 3 -1.63 10.29 -0.33
N THR A 4 -2.78 9.76 -0.75
CA THR A 4 -4.01 9.70 0.06
C THR A 4 -3.81 8.98 1.40
N TYR A 5 -2.98 7.93 1.44
CA TYR A 5 -2.71 7.19 2.67
C TYR A 5 -2.12 8.07 3.79
N GLN A 6 -1.46 9.20 3.47
CA GLN A 6 -0.90 10.10 4.49
C GLN A 6 -1.97 10.89 5.25
N VAL A 7 -3.10 11.15 4.60
CA VAL A 7 -4.19 11.96 5.13
C VAL A 7 -5.44 11.14 5.46
N ALA A 8 -5.42 9.83 5.15
CA ALA A 8 -6.54 8.92 5.39
C ALA A 8 -7.08 8.98 6.84
N PRO A 9 -6.27 9.03 7.92
CA PRO A 9 -6.80 9.15 9.27
C PRO A 9 -7.58 10.44 9.51
N LEU A 10 -7.12 11.55 8.91
CA LEU A 10 -7.74 12.86 9.06
C LEU A 10 -9.04 12.95 8.23
N LEU A 11 -9.05 12.35 7.04
CA LEU A 11 -10.27 12.19 6.24
C LEU A 11 -11.32 11.35 7.00
N ARG A 12 -10.91 10.26 7.67
CA ARG A 12 -11.82 9.45 8.51
C ARG A 12 -12.36 10.20 9.72
N SER A 13 -11.50 10.98 10.37
CA SER A 13 -11.90 11.77 11.54
C SER A 13 -12.86 12.92 11.20
N GLY A 14 -12.95 13.28 9.92
CA GLY A 14 -13.69 14.46 9.45
C GLY A 14 -12.94 15.78 9.64
N GLU A 15 -11.69 15.74 10.14
CA GLU A 15 -10.81 16.92 10.22
C GLU A 15 -10.40 17.41 8.82
N LEU A 16 -10.44 16.54 7.81
CA LEU A 16 -10.28 16.89 6.40
C LEU A 16 -11.49 16.46 5.57
N ILE A 17 -11.75 17.21 4.51
CA ILE A 17 -12.76 16.89 3.48
C ILE A 17 -12.10 16.84 2.11
N GLU A 18 -12.60 15.96 1.25
CA GLU A 18 -12.19 15.89 -0.15
C GLU A 18 -12.80 17.06 -0.93
N LEU A 19 -12.00 17.67 -1.80
CA LEU A 19 -12.43 18.73 -2.70
C LEU A 19 -12.22 18.27 -4.14
N LEU A 20 -13.17 18.59 -5.02
CA LEU A 20 -13.16 18.19 -6.44
C LEU A 20 -13.11 16.65 -6.64
N PRO A 21 -14.08 15.90 -6.09
CA PRO A 21 -14.07 14.43 -6.14
C PRO A 21 -14.16 13.85 -7.57
N GLU A 22 -14.57 14.66 -8.54
CA GLU A 22 -14.64 14.29 -9.95
C GLU A 22 -13.28 14.39 -10.66
N PHE A 23 -12.27 14.99 -10.02
CA PHE A 23 -10.95 15.21 -10.60
C PHE A 23 -9.92 14.25 -10.01
N SER A 24 -9.58 13.20 -10.75
CA SER A 24 -8.52 12.26 -10.39
C SER A 24 -7.18 12.66 -11.01
N LEU A 25 -6.11 12.56 -10.23
CA LEU A 25 -4.74 12.56 -10.77
C LEU A 25 -4.40 11.22 -11.41
N ASP A 26 -3.38 11.22 -12.25
CA ASP A 26 -2.79 9.98 -12.78
C ASP A 26 -2.36 9.06 -11.63
N GLU A 27 -2.67 7.77 -11.77
CA GLU A 27 -2.29 6.76 -10.79
C GLU A 27 -0.77 6.65 -10.67
N LEU A 28 -0.27 6.85 -9.44
CA LEU A 28 1.14 6.64 -9.12
C LEU A 28 1.37 5.20 -8.69
N GLY A 29 2.15 4.46 -9.48
CA GLY A 29 2.51 3.08 -9.17
C GLY A 29 3.51 2.96 -8.02
N ILE A 30 3.35 1.92 -7.19
CA ILE A 30 4.36 1.49 -6.22
C ILE A 30 5.23 0.42 -6.88
N HIS A 31 6.53 0.67 -6.99
CA HIS A 31 7.48 -0.26 -7.61
C HIS A 31 8.50 -0.76 -6.61
N ALA A 32 8.70 -2.08 -6.56
CA ALA A 32 9.79 -2.69 -5.81
C ALA A 32 11.02 -2.84 -6.70
N VAL A 33 12.09 -2.11 -6.37
CA VAL A 33 13.37 -2.15 -7.11
C VAL A 33 14.40 -2.92 -6.29
N TYR A 34 15.02 -3.93 -6.90
CA TYR A 34 16.07 -4.73 -6.27
C TYR A 34 17.14 -5.14 -7.29
N ALA A 35 18.37 -5.32 -6.84
CA ALA A 35 19.46 -5.78 -7.70
C ALA A 35 19.29 -7.27 -8.02
N SER A 36 18.99 -7.59 -9.27
CA SER A 36 18.93 -8.99 -9.73
C SER A 36 20.34 -9.58 -9.77
N ARG A 37 20.64 -10.53 -8.87
CA ARG A 37 21.78 -11.44 -9.04
C ARG A 37 21.19 -12.80 -9.34
N ARG A 38 21.43 -13.33 -10.55
CA ARG A 38 21.28 -14.70 -11.12
C ARG A 38 20.22 -15.69 -10.55
N GLN A 39 19.98 -15.74 -9.25
CA GLN A 39 18.92 -16.46 -8.56
C GLN A 39 18.26 -15.53 -7.55
N GLN A 40 16.99 -15.18 -7.78
CA GLN A 40 16.23 -14.38 -6.81
C GLN A 40 16.04 -15.21 -5.54
N PRO A 41 16.54 -14.77 -4.36
CA PRO A 41 16.38 -15.53 -3.13
C PRO A 41 14.89 -15.76 -2.83
N ALA A 42 14.51 -16.97 -2.43
CA ALA A 42 13.13 -17.32 -2.15
C ALA A 42 12.49 -16.39 -1.09
N ILE A 43 13.28 -15.94 -0.11
CA ILE A 43 12.85 -14.96 0.90
C ILE A 43 12.47 -13.62 0.28
N MET A 44 13.20 -13.16 -0.74
CA MET A 44 12.89 -11.91 -1.43
C MET A 44 11.60 -12.05 -2.24
N ARG A 45 11.42 -13.16 -2.96
CA ARG A 45 10.15 -13.44 -3.66
C ARG A 45 8.98 -13.40 -2.67
N ARG A 46 9.04 -14.18 -1.59
CA ARG A 46 7.99 -14.22 -0.56
C ARG A 46 7.70 -12.84 0.04
N PHE A 47 8.72 -12.03 0.27
CA PHE A 47 8.55 -10.68 0.78
C PHE A 47 7.86 -9.76 -0.24
N LEU A 48 8.25 -9.82 -1.51
CA LEU A 48 7.59 -9.05 -2.57
C LEU A 48 6.15 -9.48 -2.78
N ASP A 49 5.86 -10.78 -2.73
CA ASP A 49 4.49 -11.31 -2.81
C ASP A 49 3.65 -10.78 -1.65
N PHE A 50 4.17 -10.83 -0.41
CA PHE A 50 3.53 -10.26 0.77
C PHE A 50 3.26 -8.76 0.61
N LEU A 51 4.24 -7.98 0.14
CA LEU A 51 4.04 -6.54 -0.09
C LEU A 51 2.98 -6.28 -1.16
N GLY A 52 2.96 -7.07 -2.23
CA GLY A 52 1.93 -6.98 -3.26
C GLY A 52 0.52 -7.20 -2.70
N GLU A 53 0.36 -8.23 -1.86
CA GLU A 53 -0.90 -8.50 -1.16
C GLU A 53 -1.28 -7.36 -0.20
N CYS A 54 -0.31 -6.82 0.54
CA CYS A 54 -0.55 -5.68 1.45
C CYS A 54 -1.06 -4.45 0.69
N PHE A 55 -0.38 -4.06 -0.38
CA PHE A 55 -0.71 -2.84 -1.13
C PHE A 55 -1.98 -2.98 -1.98
N ALA A 56 -2.36 -4.19 -2.36
CA ALA A 56 -3.63 -4.46 -3.04
C ALA A 56 -4.85 -4.40 -2.10
N SER A 57 -4.65 -4.39 -0.78
CA SER A 57 -5.74 -4.36 0.19
C SER A 57 -6.40 -2.98 0.26
N PRO A 58 -7.74 -2.88 0.29
CA PRO A 58 -8.45 -1.63 0.59
C PRO A 58 -7.99 -1.00 1.91
N ALA A 59 -7.64 -1.82 2.91
CA ALA A 59 -7.15 -1.33 4.19
C ALA A 59 -5.80 -0.60 4.09
N PHE A 60 -4.97 -0.85 3.06
CA PHE A 60 -3.77 -0.05 2.81
C PHE A 60 -4.13 1.33 2.25
N GLN A 61 -5.12 1.41 1.35
CA GLN A 61 -5.61 2.68 0.80
C GLN A 61 -6.17 3.57 1.91
N ASP A 62 -6.86 2.96 2.88
CA ASP A 62 -7.41 3.63 4.05
C ASP A 62 -6.44 3.70 5.24
N LEU A 63 -5.20 3.23 5.12
CA LEU A 63 -4.20 3.15 6.21
C LEU A 63 -4.76 2.60 7.54
N ASP A 64 -5.71 1.66 7.48
CA ASP A 64 -6.18 0.84 8.61
C ASP A 64 -5.64 -0.60 8.51
N TRP A 65 -4.66 -0.80 7.63
CA TRP A 65 -4.00 -2.07 7.40
C TRP A 65 -3.37 -2.60 8.68
N ARG A 66 -3.85 -3.78 9.11
CA ARG A 66 -3.22 -4.61 10.13
C ARG A 66 -2.58 -5.80 9.42
N PRO A 67 -1.30 -6.10 9.67
CA PRO A 67 -0.65 -7.23 9.01
C PRO A 67 -1.42 -8.51 9.36
N PRO A 68 -1.60 -9.44 8.39
CA PRO A 68 -2.24 -10.72 8.67
C PRO A 68 -1.47 -11.41 9.81
N GLY A 69 -2.20 -11.81 10.84
CA GLY A 69 -1.65 -12.60 11.93
C GLY A 69 -1.06 -13.88 11.35
N LYS A 70 0.12 -14.29 11.81
CA LYS A 70 0.68 -15.59 11.42
C LYS A 70 -0.21 -16.67 12.05
N GLU A 71 -1.20 -17.14 11.31
CA GLU A 71 -1.92 -18.36 11.70
C GLU A 71 -0.93 -19.52 11.61
N ASN A 72 -0.77 -20.23 12.73
CA ASN A 72 0.25 -21.25 12.95
C ASN A 72 0.25 -22.33 11.86
N THR A 73 1.40 -22.56 11.23
CA THR A 73 1.80 -23.83 10.62
C THR A 73 3.30 -24.01 10.80
#